data_AF-A0A4Y8Q743-F1
#
_entry.id   AF-A0A4Y8Q743-F1
#
_cell.length_a   1.000
_cell.length_b   1.000
_cell.length_c   1.000
_cell.angle_alpha   90.00
_cell.angle_beta   90.00
_cell.angle_gamma   90.00
#
_symmetry.space_group_name_H-M   'P 1'
#
loop_
_entity.id
_entity.type
_entity.pdbx_description
1 polymer ?
#
loop_
_entity_poly.entity_id
_entity_poly.type
_entity_poly.pdbx_seq_one_letter_code
_entity_poly.pdbx_strand_id
1 'polypeptide(L)'
;MMYIGTAALFAGMLVLFLFYYAARSQEKEQASEIPQAVTGELLHFLEKADDAYILTHETLEIRFFSRYATNLVCNEIMEAIYQKPPKMFGTRRFRHRSWSIVTQNGSELVVRKELVHKPIVMKKGIRVALGDDMVELWTITCHTHGFIIKQVTEPLRAQ
;
A
#
# COMPACT_ATOMS: atom_id res chain seq x y z
N MET A 1 43.09 44.59 -12.85
CA MET A 1 42.47 43.90 -11.69
C MET A 1 40.95 43.84 -11.84
N MET A 2 40.44 43.12 -12.83
CA MET A 2 38.98 43.05 -13.12
C MET A 2 38.47 41.62 -13.39
N TYR A 3 39.36 40.62 -13.41
CA TYR A 3 39.03 39.20 -13.70
C TYR A 3 38.77 38.34 -12.45
N ILE A 4 39.15 38.83 -11.26
CA ILE A 4 39.00 38.08 -10.00
C ILE A 4 37.53 38.06 -9.55
N GLY A 5 36.79 39.15 -9.78
CA GLY A 5 35.38 39.25 -9.39
C GLY A 5 34.45 38.37 -10.23
N THR A 6 34.74 38.19 -11.53
CA THR A 6 33.94 37.32 -12.41
C THR A 6 34.16 35.85 -12.08
N ALA A 7 35.39 35.43 -11.79
CA ALA A 7 35.70 34.04 -11.45
C ALA A 7 34.99 33.59 -10.15
N ALA A 8 34.90 34.46 -9.15
CA ALA A 8 34.20 34.17 -7.89
C ALA A 8 32.68 34.00 -8.08
N LEU A 9 32.07 34.79 -8.97
CA LEU A 9 30.65 34.66 -9.31
C LEU A 9 30.34 33.35 -10.04
N PHE A 10 31.20 32.94 -10.99
CA PHE A 10 31.05 31.66 -11.68
C PHE A 10 31.23 30.48 -10.73
N ALA A 11 32.20 30.54 -9.81
CA ALA A 11 32.41 29.49 -8.81
C ALA A 11 31.20 29.38 -7.85
N GLY A 12 30.66 30.51 -7.38
CA GLY A 12 29.46 30.53 -6.54
C GLY A 12 28.22 29.96 -7.24
N MET A 13 28.01 30.31 -8.51
CA MET A 13 26.90 29.80 -9.31
C MET A 13 27.04 28.30 -9.60
N LEU A 14 28.28 27.81 -9.82
CA LEU A 14 28.56 26.39 -10.02
C LEU A 14 28.33 25.57 -8.74
N VAL A 15 28.72 26.11 -7.57
CA VAL A 15 28.44 25.45 -6.28
C VAL A 15 26.94 25.40 -6.00
N LEU A 16 26.19 26.48 -6.24
CA LEU A 16 24.73 26.48 -6.11
C LEU A 16 24.07 25.53 -7.10
N PHE A 17 24.57 25.44 -8.33
CA PHE A 17 24.08 24.50 -9.33
C PHE A 17 24.35 23.05 -8.93
N LEU A 18 25.52 22.75 -8.37
CA LEU A 18 25.86 21.43 -7.86
C LEU A 18 25.03 21.06 -6.62
N PHE A 19 24.80 22.00 -5.69
CA PHE A 19 23.91 21.79 -4.55
C PHE A 19 22.46 21.58 -4.99
N TYR A 20 21.99 22.35 -5.97
CA TYR A 20 20.66 22.18 -6.55
C TYR A 20 20.52 20.82 -7.24
N TYR A 21 21.54 20.39 -8.00
CA TYR A 21 21.55 19.07 -8.64
C TYR A 21 21.64 17.92 -7.64
N ALA A 22 22.44 18.06 -6.57
CA ALA A 22 22.56 17.05 -5.52
C ALA A 22 21.26 16.92 -4.70
N ALA A 23 20.60 18.03 -4.38
CA ALA A 23 19.29 18.01 -3.74
C ALA A 23 18.23 17.36 -4.65
N ARG A 24 18.27 17.66 -5.95
CA ARG A 24 17.34 17.08 -6.94
C ARG A 24 17.64 15.62 -7.26
N SER A 25 18.88 15.14 -7.13
CA SER A 25 19.21 13.73 -7.29
C SER A 25 18.67 12.89 -6.14
N GLN A 26 18.62 13.43 -4.91
CA GLN A 26 17.95 12.75 -3.80
C GLN A 26 16.44 12.61 -4.01
N GLU A 27 15.77 13.60 -4.61
CA GLU A 27 14.35 13.47 -4.99
C GLU A 27 14.13 12.46 -6.14
N LYS A 28 15.11 12.30 -7.04
CA LYS A 28 14.98 11.41 -8.21
C LYS A 28 15.33 9.94 -7.94
N GLU A 29 16.08 9.63 -6.89
CA GLU A 29 16.34 8.25 -6.47
C GLU A 29 15.12 7.56 -5.84
N GLN A 30 14.02 8.29 -5.61
CA GLN A 30 12.75 7.74 -5.13
C GLN A 30 11.79 7.33 -6.27
N ALA A 31 12.24 7.34 -7.53
CA ALA A 31 11.40 6.98 -8.68
C ALA A 31 12.04 5.86 -9.53
N SER A 32 12.03 4.65 -8.97
CA SER A 32 12.06 3.42 -9.77
C SER A 32 11.30 2.32 -9.04
N GLU A 33 9.99 2.53 -8.87
CA GLU A 33 9.06 1.53 -8.35
C GLU A 33 8.75 0.49 -9.43
N ILE A 34 9.71 -0.40 -9.72
CA ILE A 34 9.33 -1.72 -10.21
C ILE A 34 8.78 -2.45 -8.99
N PRO A 35 7.50 -2.86 -8.97
CA PRO A 35 6.93 -3.51 -7.80
C PRO A 35 7.72 -4.79 -7.52
N GLN A 36 8.45 -4.80 -6.40
CA GLN A 36 9.22 -5.98 -6.03
C GLN A 36 8.25 -7.11 -5.67
N ALA A 37 8.57 -8.31 -6.16
CA ALA A 37 7.78 -9.50 -5.88
C ALA A 37 7.82 -9.82 -4.38
N VAL A 38 6.64 -10.08 -3.82
CA VAL A 38 6.48 -10.46 -2.41
C VAL A 38 7.12 -11.84 -2.17
N THR A 39 7.87 -12.00 -1.09
CA THR A 39 8.44 -13.31 -0.71
C THR A 39 7.34 -14.31 -0.35
N GLY A 40 7.61 -15.61 -0.46
CA GLY A 40 6.60 -16.65 -0.21
C GLY A 40 6.01 -16.62 1.20
N GLU A 41 6.84 -16.36 2.23
CA GLU A 41 6.38 -16.26 3.62
C GLU A 41 5.51 -15.02 3.86
N LEU A 42 5.93 -13.88 3.32
CA LEU A 42 5.15 -12.64 3.41
C LEU A 42 3.83 -12.78 2.67
N LEU A 43 3.82 -13.37 1.47
CA LEU A 43 2.60 -13.61 0.71
C LEU A 43 1.62 -14.49 1.49
N HIS A 44 2.09 -15.58 2.08
CA HIS A 44 1.26 -16.46 2.91
C HIS A 44 0.69 -15.75 4.14
N PHE A 45 1.49 -14.92 4.80
CA PHE A 45 1.02 -14.06 5.89
C PHE A 45 -0.08 -13.12 5.41
N LEU A 46 0.15 -12.41 4.30
CA LEU A 46 -0.78 -11.45 3.72
C LEU A 46 -2.11 -12.09 3.32
N GLU A 47 -2.07 -13.27 2.70
CA GLU A 47 -3.29 -13.98 2.30
C GLU A 47 -4.13 -14.39 3.51
N LYS A 48 -3.49 -14.91 4.57
CA LYS A 48 -4.18 -15.28 5.81
C LYS A 48 -4.72 -14.07 6.56
N ALA A 49 -3.93 -13.01 6.65
CA ALA A 49 -4.35 -11.77 7.28
C ALA A 49 -5.54 -11.15 6.55
N ASP A 50 -5.54 -11.16 5.22
CA ASP A 50 -6.63 -10.60 4.44
C ASP A 50 -7.89 -11.48 4.40
N ASP A 51 -7.76 -12.81 4.46
CA ASP A 51 -8.92 -13.69 4.67
C ASP A 51 -9.59 -13.38 6.03
N ALA A 52 -8.79 -13.15 7.07
CA ALA A 52 -9.30 -12.75 8.38
C ALA A 52 -9.88 -11.33 8.40
N TYR A 53 -9.26 -10.39 7.68
CA TYR A 53 -9.75 -9.01 7.53
C TYR A 53 -11.15 -8.99 6.93
N ILE A 54 -11.39 -9.77 5.88
CA ILE A 54 -12.68 -9.85 5.20
C ILE A 54 -13.71 -10.52 6.08
N LEU A 55 -13.33 -11.62 6.74
CA LEU A 55 -14.21 -12.26 7.70
C LEU A 55 -14.63 -11.29 8.81
N THR A 56 -13.71 -10.47 9.32
CA THR A 56 -14.02 -9.42 10.30
C THR A 56 -15.04 -8.40 9.77
N HIS A 57 -14.99 -8.02 8.49
CA HIS A 57 -15.99 -7.15 7.90
C HIS A 57 -17.35 -7.84 7.70
N GLU A 58 -17.34 -9.13 7.34
CA GLU A 58 -18.56 -9.91 7.12
C GLU A 58 -19.28 -10.25 8.43
N THR A 59 -18.54 -10.54 9.50
CA THR A 59 -19.09 -10.99 10.79
C THR A 59 -19.10 -9.92 11.87
N LEU A 60 -18.45 -8.77 11.64
CA LEU A 60 -18.24 -7.71 12.64
C LEU A 60 -17.44 -8.19 13.88
N GLU A 61 -16.57 -9.19 13.71
CA GLU A 61 -15.77 -9.75 14.81
C GLU A 61 -14.26 -9.54 14.60
N ILE A 62 -13.65 -8.68 15.41
CA ILE A 62 -12.22 -8.32 15.27
C ILE A 62 -11.25 -9.45 15.64
N ARG A 63 -11.70 -10.44 16.42
CA ARG A 63 -10.85 -11.55 16.92
C ARG A 63 -10.20 -12.38 15.82
N PHE A 64 -10.76 -12.38 14.62
CA PHE A 64 -10.19 -13.08 13.48
C PHE A 64 -8.92 -12.37 13.02
N PHE A 65 -9.00 -11.05 12.84
CA PHE A 65 -7.93 -10.21 12.32
C PHE A 65 -6.90 -9.79 13.38
N SER A 66 -7.29 -9.70 14.66
CA SER A 66 -6.44 -9.16 15.74
C SER A 66 -5.11 -9.88 15.94
N ARG A 67 -4.98 -11.13 15.51
CA ARG A 67 -3.72 -11.89 15.56
C ARG A 67 -2.66 -11.40 14.57
N TYR A 68 -3.04 -10.64 13.54
CA TYR A 68 -2.16 -10.18 12.46
C TYR A 68 -1.81 -8.70 12.56
N ALA A 69 -2.48 -7.96 13.44
CA ALA A 69 -2.42 -6.50 13.47
C ALA A 69 -2.26 -5.98 14.89
N THR A 70 -1.80 -4.73 15.00
CA THR A 70 -1.77 -4.05 16.30
C THR A 70 -3.17 -3.68 16.79
N ASN A 71 -3.31 -3.46 18.10
CA ASN A 71 -4.57 -3.02 18.71
C ASN A 71 -5.07 -1.68 18.11
N LEU A 72 -4.15 -0.77 17.77
CA LEU A 72 -4.48 0.50 17.12
C LEU A 72 -5.25 0.24 15.81
N VAL A 73 -4.66 -0.56 14.91
CA VAL A 73 -5.28 -0.94 13.63
C VAL A 73 -6.61 -1.64 13.83
N CYS A 74 -6.70 -2.51 14.85
CA CYS A 74 -7.93 -3.22 15.14
C CYS A 74 -9.07 -2.26 15.51
N ASN A 75 -8.77 -1.24 16.32
CA ASN A 75 -9.73 -0.21 16.69
C ASN A 75 -10.13 0.63 15.47
N GLU A 76 -9.16 1.06 14.66
CA GLU A 76 -9.42 1.83 13.43
C GLU A 76 -10.32 1.05 12.46
N ILE A 77 -10.07 -0.25 12.29
CA ILE A 77 -10.90 -1.10 11.42
C ILE A 77 -12.32 -1.24 11.98
N MET A 78 -12.47 -1.50 13.28
CA MET A 78 -13.80 -1.62 13.88
C MET A 78 -14.57 -0.31 13.79
N GLU A 79 -13.92 0.82 14.05
CA GLU A 79 -14.51 2.14 13.88
C GLU A 79 -14.93 2.37 12.42
N ALA A 80 -14.07 2.06 11.46
CA ALA A 80 -14.38 2.18 10.04
C ALA A 80 -15.56 1.29 9.61
N ILE A 81 -15.65 0.06 10.11
CA ILE A 81 -16.75 -0.86 9.82
C ILE A 81 -18.10 -0.28 10.29
N TYR A 82 -18.13 0.40 11.43
CA TYR A 82 -19.37 1.00 11.95
C TYR A 82 -19.72 2.35 11.31
N GLN A 83 -18.71 3.12 10.88
CA GLN A 83 -18.92 4.47 10.34
C GLN A 83 -19.10 4.52 8.82
N LYS A 84 -18.55 3.56 8.08
CA LYS A 84 -18.57 3.56 6.62
C LYS A 84 -19.59 2.55 6.08
N PRO A 85 -20.07 2.73 4.83
CA PRO A 85 -20.84 1.70 4.16
C PRO A 85 -20.09 0.36 4.13
N PRO A 86 -20.79 -0.78 4.25
CA PRO A 86 -20.15 -2.09 4.19
C PRO A 86 -19.39 -2.29 2.88
N LYS A 87 -18.15 -2.79 2.99
CA LYS A 87 -17.33 -3.16 1.83
C LYS A 87 -17.88 -4.43 1.17
N MET A 88 -18.05 -4.41 -0.15
CA MET A 88 -18.49 -5.59 -0.90
C MET A 88 -17.28 -6.38 -1.42
N PHE A 89 -16.81 -7.35 -0.66
CA PHE A 89 -15.64 -8.17 -1.05
C PHE A 89 -15.94 -9.26 -2.08
N GLY A 90 -17.21 -9.54 -2.35
CA GLY A 90 -17.66 -10.57 -3.28
C GLY A 90 -17.25 -12.00 -2.91
N THR A 91 -17.67 -12.96 -3.74
CA THR A 91 -17.32 -14.37 -3.49
C THR A 91 -15.86 -14.65 -3.83
N ARG A 92 -15.14 -15.38 -2.95
CA ARG A 92 -13.73 -15.77 -3.13
C ARG A 92 -13.37 -16.28 -4.53
N ARG A 93 -14.24 -17.08 -5.17
CA ARG A 93 -14.00 -17.64 -6.52
C ARG A 93 -13.96 -16.62 -7.66
N PHE A 94 -14.56 -15.45 -7.48
CA PHE A 94 -14.64 -14.39 -8.50
C PHE A 94 -13.72 -13.21 -8.18
N ARG A 95 -12.96 -13.34 -7.11
CA ARG A 95 -12.05 -12.34 -6.60
C ARG A 95 -10.63 -12.66 -7.08
N HIS A 96 -9.94 -11.66 -7.60
CA HIS A 96 -8.51 -11.69 -7.82
C HIS A 96 -7.84 -10.73 -6.83
N ARG A 97 -6.87 -11.24 -6.08
CA ARG A 97 -6.07 -10.47 -5.13
C ARG A 97 -4.63 -10.47 -5.63
N SER A 98 -4.03 -9.29 -5.75
CA SER A 98 -2.62 -9.12 -6.04
C SER A 98 -1.95 -8.30 -4.94
N TRP A 99 -0.67 -8.58 -4.72
CA TRP A 99 0.17 -7.89 -3.75
C TRP A 99 1.43 -7.40 -4.42
N SER A 100 1.87 -6.21 -4.03
CA SER A 100 3.11 -5.62 -4.52
C SER A 100 3.78 -4.84 -3.41
N ILE A 101 5.11 -4.90 -3.31
CA ILE A 101 5.87 -4.04 -2.40
C ILE A 101 6.01 -2.67 -3.07
N VAL A 102 5.52 -1.63 -2.39
CA VAL A 102 5.62 -0.23 -2.85
C VAL A 102 6.88 0.41 -2.28
N THR A 103 7.13 0.20 -0.98
CA THR A 103 8.27 0.80 -0.29
C THR A 103 8.81 -0.17 0.75
N GLN A 104 10.13 -0.19 0.92
CA GLN A 104 10.82 -0.98 1.95
C GLN A 104 11.83 -0.09 2.67
N ASN A 105 11.59 0.13 3.96
CA ASN A 105 12.42 0.97 4.83
C ASN A 105 12.86 0.16 6.06
N GLY A 106 14.03 -0.47 5.96
CA GLY A 106 14.58 -1.29 7.04
C GLY A 106 13.66 -2.47 7.39
N SER A 107 13.08 -2.44 8.59
CA SER A 107 12.12 -3.45 9.06
C SER A 107 10.67 -3.16 8.68
N GLU A 108 10.38 -2.05 8.00
CA GLU A 108 9.02 -1.72 7.57
C GLU A 108 8.82 -1.89 6.07
N LEU A 109 7.67 -2.46 5.71
CA LEU A 109 7.23 -2.67 4.34
C LEU A 109 5.89 -1.98 4.14
N VAL A 110 5.75 -1.24 3.05
CA VAL A 110 4.46 -0.80 2.54
C VAL A 110 4.10 -1.71 1.38
N VAL A 111 3.02 -2.47 1.52
CA VAL A 111 2.51 -3.34 0.46
C VAL A 111 1.19 -2.81 -0.06
N ARG A 112 1.04 -2.81 -1.38
CA ARG A 112 -0.21 -2.50 -2.07
C ARG A 112 -0.97 -3.79 -2.31
N LYS A 113 -2.15 -3.86 -1.70
CA LYS A 113 -3.20 -4.83 -1.99
C LYS A 113 -4.06 -4.27 -3.10
N GLU A 114 -4.28 -5.07 -4.13
CA GLU A 114 -5.27 -4.78 -5.15
C GLU A 114 -6.25 -5.94 -5.26
N LEU A 115 -7.52 -5.56 -5.31
CA LEU A 115 -8.65 -6.45 -5.33
C LEU A 115 -9.47 -6.14 -6.56
N VAL A 116 -9.62 -7.12 -7.45
CA VAL A 116 -10.40 -6.98 -8.67
C VAL A 116 -11.41 -8.11 -8.75
N HIS A 117 -12.63 -7.81 -9.18
CA HIS A 117 -13.67 -8.81 -9.38
C HIS A 117 -13.87 -9.14 -10.84
N LYS A 118 -13.93 -10.44 -11.15
CA LYS A 118 -14.33 -10.89 -12.48
C LYS A 118 -15.84 -10.71 -12.63
N PRO A 119 -16.32 -10.01 -13.66
CA PRO A 119 -17.75 -9.90 -13.91
C PRO A 119 -18.31 -11.27 -14.27
N ILE A 120 -19.49 -11.60 -13.73
CA ILE A 120 -20.21 -12.80 -14.14
C ILE A 120 -21.24 -12.44 -15.22
N VAL A 121 -21.32 -13.29 -16.25
CA VAL A 121 -22.35 -13.17 -17.28
C VAL A 121 -23.58 -13.95 -16.83
N MET A 122 -24.68 -13.24 -16.58
CA MET A 122 -25.98 -13.85 -16.34
C MET A 122 -26.72 -14.13 -17.67
N LYS A 123 -27.80 -14.93 -17.59
CA LYS A 123 -28.66 -15.21 -18.75
C LYS A 123 -29.07 -13.89 -19.43
N LYS A 124 -29.04 -13.87 -20.77
CA LYS A 124 -29.26 -12.70 -21.65
C LYS A 124 -28.13 -11.67 -21.71
N GLY A 125 -26.90 -12.02 -21.31
CA GLY A 125 -25.71 -11.21 -21.59
C GLY A 125 -25.47 -10.05 -20.61
N ILE A 126 -26.24 -9.98 -19.51
CA ILE A 126 -26.06 -8.98 -18.46
C ILE A 126 -24.82 -9.34 -17.64
N ARG A 127 -23.88 -8.40 -17.50
CA ARG A 127 -22.69 -8.53 -16.64
C ARG A 127 -22.97 -7.89 -15.27
N VAL A 128 -22.74 -8.63 -14.19
CA VAL A 128 -22.94 -8.14 -12.83
C VAL A 128 -21.60 -8.14 -12.09
N ALA A 129 -21.25 -6.99 -11.49
CA ALA A 129 -20.12 -6.88 -10.56
C ALA A 129 -20.51 -7.51 -9.22
N LEU A 130 -19.66 -8.39 -8.70
CA LEU A 130 -19.93 -9.15 -7.47
C LEU A 130 -19.29 -8.54 -6.23
N GLY A 131 -18.56 -7.45 -6.39
CA GLY A 131 -17.89 -6.73 -5.33
C GLY A 131 -17.31 -5.43 -5.87
N ASP A 132 -16.71 -4.67 -4.97
CA ASP A 132 -16.03 -3.43 -5.28
C ASP A 132 -14.56 -3.71 -5.56
N ASP A 133 -14.09 -3.24 -6.71
CA ASP A 133 -12.66 -3.15 -6.96
C ASP A 133 -12.06 -2.17 -5.94
N MET A 134 -11.02 -2.61 -5.23
CA MET A 134 -10.39 -1.81 -4.18
C MET A 134 -8.87 -1.91 -4.22
N VAL A 135 -8.25 -0.84 -3.75
CA VAL A 135 -6.82 -0.76 -3.53
C VAL A 135 -6.62 -0.36 -2.07
N GLU A 136 -5.69 -1.01 -1.38
CA GLU A 136 -5.32 -0.68 -0.01
C GLU A 136 -3.81 -0.71 0.13
N LEU A 137 -3.27 0.15 0.98
CA LEU A 137 -1.87 0.16 1.38
C LEU A 137 -1.77 -0.36 2.81
N TRP A 138 -0.96 -1.39 2.99
CA TRP A 138 -0.77 -2.03 4.28
C TRP A 138 0.68 -1.80 4.71
N THR A 139 0.84 -1.16 5.86
CA THR A 139 2.16 -0.98 6.47
C THR A 139 2.42 -2.13 7.43
N ILE A 140 3.54 -2.80 7.24
CA ILE A 140 3.89 -4.05 7.92
C ILE A 140 5.26 -3.90 8.56
N THR A 141 5.35 -4.20 9.85
CA THR A 141 6.65 -4.38 10.50
C THR A 141 7.07 -5.84 10.38
N CYS A 142 8.27 -6.04 9.86
CA CYS A 142 8.98 -7.31 9.79
C CYS A 142 9.83 -7.47 11.04
N HIS A 143 9.55 -8.53 11.80
CA HIS A 143 10.37 -8.96 12.92
C HIS A 143 11.11 -10.25 12.55
N THR A 144 12.13 -10.60 13.32
CA THR A 144 12.93 -11.83 13.13
C THR A 144 12.08 -13.11 13.08
N HIS A 145 10.86 -13.08 13.64
CA HIS A 145 9.97 -14.23 13.76
C HIS A 145 8.57 -14.01 13.17
N GLY A 146 8.36 -12.96 12.37
CA GLY A 146 7.06 -12.78 11.70
C GLY A 146 6.75 -11.36 11.30
N PHE A 147 5.47 -11.14 10.99
CA PHE A 147 4.96 -9.90 10.41
C PHE A 147 3.80 -9.38 11.24
N ILE A 148 3.69 -8.06 11.39
CA ILE A 148 2.57 -7.41 12.07
C ILE A 148 2.11 -6.20 11.25
N ILE A 149 0.80 -6.12 11.03
CA ILE A 149 0.17 -4.98 10.34
C ILE A 149 0.07 -3.81 11.32
N LYS A 150 0.66 -2.68 10.92
CA LYS A 150 0.71 -1.42 11.67
C LYS A 150 -0.30 -0.39 11.16
N GLN A 151 -0.72 -0.51 9.90
CA GLN A 151 -1.65 0.42 9.31
C GLN A 151 -2.33 -0.20 8.08
N VAL A 152 -3.59 0.13 7.86
CA VAL A 152 -4.34 -0.18 6.63
C VAL A 152 -5.00 1.10 6.15
N THR A 153 -4.63 1.57 4.95
CA THR A 153 -5.19 2.79 4.35
C THR A 153 -5.70 2.54 2.95
N GLU A 154 -6.74 3.26 2.57
CA GLU A 154 -7.20 3.32 1.18
C GLU A 154 -6.56 4.55 0.52
N PRO A 155 -5.92 4.42 -0.65
CA PRO A 155 -5.44 5.57 -1.38
C PRO A 155 -6.63 6.44 -1.77
N LEU A 156 -6.49 7.76 -1.61
CA LEU A 156 -7.50 8.73 -2.02
C LEU A 156 -7.82 8.51 -3.51
N ARG A 157 -9.06 8.14 -3.82
CA ARG A 157 -9.53 8.13 -5.22
C ARG A 157 -9.47 9.58 -5.71
N ALA A 158 -8.64 9.85 -6.72
CA ALA A 158 -8.71 11.10 -7.45
C ALA A 158 -10.14 11.21 -8.02
N GLN A 159 -10.90 12.20 -7.55
CA GLN A 159 -12.22 12.53 -8.06
C GLN A 159 -12.10 13.35 -9.34
#